data_AF-A0A379AFV1-F1
#
_entry.id   AF-A0A379AFV1-F1
#
_cell.length_a   1.000
_cell.length_b   1.000
_cell.length_c   1.000
_cell.angle_alpha   90.00
_cell.angle_beta   90.00
_cell.angle_gamma   90.00
#
_symmetry.space_group_name_H-M   'P 1'
#
loop_
_entity.id
_entity.type
_entity.pdbx_description
1 polymer ?
#
loop_
_entity_poly.entity_id
_entity_poly.type
_entity_poly.pdbx_seq_one_letter_code
_entity_poly.pdbx_strand_id
1 'polypeptide(L)'
;MRQMDPKNPYHNVSGGTYSNFESLELSTLIKSIDRVDDHTVRFTLSHPEAPFLADLAWYFASIHSAEYADAMLKAGDAGEGRYEPDRHWTV
;
A
#
# COMPACT_ATOMS: atom_id res chain seq x y z
N MET A 1 5.42 -3.67 -0.22
CA MET A 1 4.14 -2.93 -0.21
C MET A 1 3.16 -3.66 -1.12
N ARG A 2 1.88 -3.83 -0.73
CA ARG A 2 0.93 -4.68 -1.48
C ARG A 2 0.71 -4.24 -2.93
N GLN A 3 0.65 -2.93 -3.14
CA GLN A 3 0.44 -2.34 -4.48
C GLN A 3 1.68 -2.42 -5.37
N MET A 4 2.89 -2.57 -4.79
CA MET A 4 4.13 -2.75 -5.55
C MET A 4 4.45 -4.20 -5.87
N ASP A 5 3.87 -5.15 -5.13
CA ASP A 5 4.17 -6.57 -5.25
C ASP A 5 3.09 -7.26 -6.08
N PRO A 6 3.34 -7.59 -7.37
CA PRO A 6 2.35 -8.24 -8.22
C PRO A 6 1.94 -9.63 -7.73
N LYS A 7 2.70 -10.23 -6.81
CA LYS A 7 2.39 -11.52 -6.20
C LYS A 7 1.53 -11.37 -4.95
N ASN A 8 1.27 -10.15 -4.48
CA ASN A 8 0.40 -9.94 -3.34
C ASN A 8 -1.05 -10.29 -3.72
N PRO A 9 -1.77 -11.12 -2.93
CA PRO A 9 -3.16 -11.47 -3.23
C PRO A 9 -4.12 -10.28 -3.34
N TYR A 10 -3.78 -9.15 -2.71
CA TYR A 10 -4.56 -7.91 -2.77
C TYR A 10 -4.15 -6.96 -3.92
N HIS A 11 -3.10 -7.27 -4.68
CA HIS A 11 -2.62 -6.40 -5.77
C HIS A 11 -3.68 -6.17 -6.85
N ASN A 12 -4.51 -7.17 -7.15
CA ASN A 12 -5.56 -7.09 -8.17
C ASN A 12 -6.97 -6.90 -7.58
N VAL A 13 -7.10 -6.80 -6.25
CA VAL A 13 -8.40 -6.57 -5.61
C VAL A 13 -8.92 -5.18 -6.01
N SER A 14 -10.22 -5.07 -6.25
CA SER A 14 -10.88 -3.85 -6.73
C SER A 14 -10.36 -3.30 -8.06
N GLY A 15 -9.78 -4.17 -8.91
CA GLY A 15 -9.31 -3.79 -10.25
C GLY A 15 -7.82 -3.43 -10.32
N GLY A 16 -7.10 -3.42 -9.18
CA GLY A 16 -5.64 -3.23 -9.14
C GLY A 16 -5.15 -1.87 -9.65
N THR A 17 -6.04 -0.88 -9.74
CA THR A 17 -5.70 0.46 -10.19
C THR A 17 -5.33 1.33 -8.99
N TYR A 18 -4.11 1.86 -9.00
CA TYR A 18 -3.58 2.68 -7.91
C TYR A 18 -3.16 4.06 -8.43
N SER A 19 -4.12 4.83 -8.93
CA SER A 19 -3.89 6.06 -9.70
C SER A 19 -3.00 7.11 -9.00
N ASN A 20 -3.21 7.35 -7.70
CA ASN A 20 -2.34 8.26 -6.92
C ASN A 20 -0.93 7.68 -6.73
N PHE A 21 -0.78 6.36 -6.62
CA PHE A 21 0.52 5.70 -6.50
C PHE A 21 1.37 5.89 -7.74
N GLU A 22 0.73 5.66 -8.89
CA GLU A 22 1.34 5.74 -10.19
C GLU A 22 1.67 7.20 -10.54
N SER A 23 0.73 8.12 -10.28
CA SER A 23 0.91 9.55 -10.53
C SER A 23 2.08 10.17 -9.75
N LEU A 24 2.33 9.69 -8.53
CA LEU A 24 3.43 10.14 -7.69
C LEU A 24 4.72 9.31 -7.88
N GLU A 25 4.72 8.39 -8.86
CA GLU A 25 5.85 7.51 -9.16
C GLU A 25 6.39 6.74 -7.94
N LEU A 26 5.54 6.49 -6.95
CA LEU A 26 5.97 5.89 -5.69
C LEU A 26 6.44 4.43 -5.87
N SER A 27 6.04 3.77 -6.96
CA SER A 27 6.51 2.43 -7.35
C SER A 27 7.98 2.40 -7.76
N THR A 28 8.51 3.47 -8.34
CA THR A 28 9.91 3.60 -8.74
C THR A 28 10.73 4.37 -7.70
N LEU A 29 10.09 5.24 -6.91
CA LEU A 29 10.72 5.95 -5.82
C LEU A 29 11.02 5.04 -4.62
N ILE A 30 10.07 4.24 -4.15
CA ILE A 30 10.26 3.40 -2.96
C ILE A 30 11.03 2.13 -3.37
N LYS A 31 12.27 1.98 -2.86
CA LYS A 31 13.08 0.77 -3.08
C LYS A 31 12.71 -0.37 -2.13
N SER A 32 12.53 -0.06 -0.85
CA SER A 32 12.16 -1.03 0.17
C SER A 32 11.34 -0.38 1.28
N ILE A 33 10.50 -1.20 1.92
CA ILE A 33 9.85 -0.88 3.19
C ILE A 33 10.22 -2.03 4.13
N ASP A 34 11.02 -1.70 5.14
CA ASP A 34 11.58 -2.67 6.07
C ASP A 34 10.93 -2.52 7.44
N ARG A 35 10.51 -3.64 8.03
CA ARG A 35 10.14 -3.71 9.45
C ARG A 35 11.42 -3.71 10.27
N VAL A 36 11.67 -2.65 11.02
CA VAL A 36 12.83 -2.54 11.92
C VAL A 36 12.51 -3.22 13.25
N ASP A 37 11.30 -2.98 13.76
CA ASP A 37 10.73 -3.63 14.95
C ASP A 37 9.19 -3.56 14.88
N ASP A 38 8.50 -3.82 16.00
CA ASP A 38 7.02 -3.88 16.06
C ASP A 38 6.34 -2.52 15.82
N HIS A 39 7.05 -1.42 16.04
CA HIS A 39 6.52 -0.06 15.94
C HIS A 39 7.36 0.87 15.06
N THR A 40 8.39 0.33 14.41
CA THR A 40 9.29 1.10 13.53
C THR A 40 9.33 0.49 12.13
N VAL A 41 9.01 1.32 11.14
CA VAL A 41 9.17 1.02 9.72
C VAL A 41 10.19 1.95 9.09
N ARG A 42 10.94 1.46 8.11
CA ARG A 42 11.91 2.24 7.35
C ARG A 42 11.57 2.20 5.87
N PHE A 43 11.46 3.39 5.27
CA PHE A 43 11.37 3.55 3.83
C PHE A 43 12.77 3.84 3.27
N THR A 44 13.19 3.08 2.26
CA THR A 44 14.41 3.37 1.48
C THR A 44 13.98 3.92 0.13
N LEU A 45 14.42 5.13 -0.21
CA LEU A 45 14.07 5.80 -1.47
C LEU A 45 15.16 5.64 -2.53
N SER A 46 14.78 5.73 -3.81
CA SER A 46 15.70 5.60 -4.93
C SER A 46 16.57 6.83 -5.13
N HIS A 47 16.03 8.01 -4.80
CA HIS A 47 16.70 9.30 -4.71
C HIS A 47 16.04 10.16 -3.61
N PRO A 48 16.64 11.29 -3.19
CA PRO A 48 15.96 12.25 -2.33
C PRO A 48 14.69 12.77 -3.00
N GLU A 49 13.59 12.81 -2.25
CA GLU A 49 12.30 13.35 -2.69
C GLU A 49 11.76 14.27 -1.60
N ALA A 50 11.81 15.59 -1.84
CA ALA A 50 11.43 16.60 -0.85
C ALA A 50 9.96 16.50 -0.36
N PRO A 51 8.95 16.29 -1.23
CA PRO A 51 7.55 16.17 -0.81
C PRO A 51 7.18 14.83 -0.20
N PHE A 52 8.06 13.81 -0.15
CA PHE A 52 7.71 12.44 0.25
C PHE A 52 6.92 12.36 1.57
N LEU A 53 7.33 13.13 2.59
CA LEU A 53 6.62 13.13 3.87
C LEU A 53 5.20 13.74 3.77
N ALA A 54 5.01 14.74 2.91
CA ALA A 54 3.71 15.33 2.66
C ALA A 54 2.81 14.37 1.86
N ASP A 55 3.38 13.63 0.90
CA ASP A 55 2.66 12.62 0.12
C ASP A 55 2.13 11.49 1.02
N LEU A 56 2.91 11.06 2.03
CA LEU A 56 2.47 10.09 3.04
C LEU A 56 1.34 10.60 3.95
N ALA A 57 1.11 11.91 4.03
CA ALA A 57 0.05 12.50 4.84
C ALA A 57 -1.28 12.60 4.09
N TRP A 58 -1.31 12.34 2.79
CA TRP A 58 -2.55 12.38 2.01
C TRP A 58 -3.43 11.18 2.30
N TYR A 59 -4.73 11.35 2.07
CA TYR A 59 -5.75 10.34 2.37
C TYR A 59 -5.43 8.99 1.73
N PHE A 60 -4.89 8.98 0.50
CA PHE A 60 -4.56 7.73 -0.16
C PHE A 60 -3.56 6.92 0.69
N ALA A 61 -2.52 7.51 1.27
CA ALA A 61 -1.50 6.80 2.04
C ALA A 61 -1.93 6.31 3.45
N SER A 62 -3.25 6.22 3.72
CA SER A 62 -3.78 5.64 4.97
C SER A 62 -3.25 4.22 5.22
N ILE A 63 -3.20 3.77 6.49
CA ILE A 63 -2.73 2.42 6.87
C ILE A 63 -3.92 1.52 7.23
N HIS A 64 -4.05 0.39 6.52
CA HIS A 64 -5.07 -0.64 6.78
C HIS A 64 -4.56 -1.77 7.70
N SER A 65 -5.49 -2.60 8.19
CA SER A 65 -5.17 -3.75 9.02
C SER A 65 -4.66 -4.95 8.19
N ALA A 66 -3.47 -5.45 8.54
CA ALA A 66 -2.95 -6.69 7.98
C ALA A 66 -3.74 -7.92 8.44
N GLU A 67 -4.13 -7.97 9.72
CA GLU A 67 -4.90 -9.08 10.31
C GLU A 67 -6.27 -9.26 9.63
N TYR A 68 -6.96 -8.14 9.38
CA TYR A 68 -8.26 -8.18 8.70
C TYR A 68 -8.13 -8.70 7.28
N ALA A 69 -7.10 -8.25 6.55
CA ALA A 69 -6.83 -8.74 5.20
C ALA A 69 -6.53 -10.26 5.19
N ASP A 70 -5.76 -10.75 6.16
CA ASP A 70 -5.49 -12.19 6.29
C ASP A 70 -6.77 -12.98 6.63
N ALA A 71 -7.64 -12.42 7.47
CA ALA A 71 -8.92 -13.03 7.81
C ALA A 71 -9.84 -13.13 6.58
N MET A 72 -9.93 -12.07 5.77
CA MET A 72 -10.74 -12.05 4.54
C MET A 72 -10.20 -13.00 3.46
N LEU A 73 -8.87 -13.10 3.30
CA LEU A 73 -8.27 -14.10 2.40
C LEU A 73 -8.61 -15.53 2.84
N LYS A 74 -8.54 -15.82 4.14
CA LYS A 74 -8.89 -17.14 4.68
C LYS A 74 -10.38 -17.46 4.52
N ALA A 75 -11.23 -16.45 4.62
CA ALA A 75 -12.68 -16.59 4.41
C ALA A 75 -13.06 -16.80 2.93
N GLY A 76 -12.16 -16.49 1.98
CA GLY A 76 -12.46 -16.50 0.55
C GLY A 76 -13.17 -15.24 0.04
N ASP A 77 -13.38 -14.25 0.91
CA ASP A 77 -14.17 -13.04 0.66
C ASP A 77 -13.30 -11.81 0.34
N ALA A 78 -12.06 -12.02 -0.12
CA ALA A 78 -11.12 -10.94 -0.41
C ALA A 78 -11.65 -9.87 -1.39
N GLY A 79 -12.72 -10.17 -2.14
CA GLY A 79 -13.37 -9.29 -3.10
C GLY A 79 -14.68 -8.61 -2.65
N GLU A 80 -15.26 -8.94 -1.49
CA GLU A 80 -16.62 -8.48 -1.16
C GLU A 80 -16.66 -7.68 0.16
N GLY A 81 -16.16 -6.45 0.08
CA GLY A 81 -16.18 -5.53 1.21
C GLY A 81 -15.88 -4.09 0.80
N ARG A 82 -16.80 -3.44 0.07
CA ARG A 82 -16.88 -1.98 -0.11
C ARG A 82 -15.51 -1.28 -0.30
N TYR A 83 -14.69 -1.80 -1.21
CA TYR A 83 -13.35 -1.28 -1.45
C TYR A 83 -13.35 -0.52 -2.77
N GLU A 84 -13.54 0.81 -2.70
CA GLU A 84 -13.31 1.71 -3.82
C GLU A 84 -11.78 1.87 -4.00
N PRO A 85 -11.22 1.55 -5.18
CA PRO A 85 -9.77 1.53 -5.41
C PRO A 85 -9.09 2.89 -5.20
N ASP A 86 -9.86 3.97 -5.18
CA ASP A 86 -9.39 5.35 -5.08
C ASP A 86 -9.10 5.80 -3.63
N ARG A 87 -9.28 4.89 -2.66
CA ARG A 87 -9.26 5.21 -1.24
C ARG A 87 -8.49 4.15 -0.45
N HIS A 88 -7.27 4.52 -0.07
CA HIS A 88 -6.54 4.03 1.11
C HIS A 88 -5.67 2.76 0.93
N TRP A 89 -4.57 2.68 1.68
CA TRP A 89 -3.46 1.72 1.52
C TRP A 89 -3.28 0.77 2.72
N THR A 90 -2.66 -0.40 2.52
CA THR A 90 -2.19 -1.25 3.63
C THR A 90 -0.66 -1.30 3.63
N VAL A 91 -0.05 -0.96 4.77
CA VAL A 91 1.34 -1.32 5.08
C VAL A 91 1.37 -2.77 5.55
#